data_AF-A0A1G6IK72-F1
#
_entry.id   AF-A0A1G6IK72-F1
#
_cell.length_a   1.000
_cell.length_b   1.000
_cell.length_c   1.000
_cell.angle_alpha   90.00
_cell.angle_beta   90.00
_cell.angle_gamma   90.00
#
_symmetry.space_group_name_H-M   'P 1'
#
loop_
_entity.id
_entity.type
_entity.pdbx_description
1 polymer ?
#
loop_
_entity_poly.entity_id
_entity_poly.type
_entity_poly.pdbx_seq_one_letter_code
_entity_poly.pdbx_strand_id
1 'polypeptide(L)'
;MDRETLAYTASKVDEILAAPSASEDTKSFAQAWKSAVANGEDVDKATDTFLDAISEHQTTIDDLIAFASSEVGKQVFGEEGANAMVAHSKKRKEAGAMFCDCAACKPCHELLHKFGREKADVYL
;
A
#
# COMPACT_ATOMS: atom_id res chain seq x y z
N MET A 1 -3.21 12.54 -17.71
CA MET A 1 -3.58 13.14 -16.40
C MET A 1 -3.04 14.57 -16.29
N ASP A 2 -3.60 15.40 -15.42
CA ASP A 2 -3.07 16.74 -15.17
C ASP A 2 -1.80 16.73 -14.29
N ARG A 3 -1.13 17.88 -14.21
CA ARG A 3 0.14 18.06 -13.49
C ARG A 3 0.00 17.85 -11.97
N GLU A 4 -1.12 18.24 -11.38
CA GLU A 4 -1.34 18.11 -9.93
C GLU A 4 -1.52 16.64 -9.55
N THR A 5 -2.29 15.91 -10.36
CA THR A 5 -2.49 14.47 -10.25
C THR A 5 -1.17 13.71 -10.43
N LEU A 6 -0.35 14.09 -11.43
CA LEU A 6 0.97 13.49 -11.61
C LEU A 6 1.90 13.73 -10.40
N ALA A 7 1.93 14.96 -9.88
CA ALA A 7 2.76 15.32 -8.72
C ALA A 7 2.31 14.56 -7.46
N TYR A 8 1.00 14.43 -7.25
CA TYR A 8 0.44 13.63 -6.17
C TYR A 8 0.85 12.16 -6.30
N THR A 9 0.70 11.57 -7.50
CA THR A 9 1.09 10.17 -7.74
C THR A 9 2.57 9.96 -7.48
N ALA A 10 3.43 10.87 -7.96
CA ALA A 10 4.87 10.81 -7.70
C ALA A 10 5.20 10.85 -6.20
N SER A 11 4.54 11.72 -5.43
CA SER A 11 4.72 11.78 -3.97
C SER A 11 4.37 10.47 -3.29
N LYS A 12 3.25 9.83 -3.67
CA LYS A 12 2.82 8.56 -3.08
C LYS A 12 3.74 7.41 -3.47
N VAL A 13 4.22 7.40 -4.70
CA VAL A 13 5.25 6.47 -5.18
C VAL A 13 6.55 6.62 -4.36
N ASP A 14 6.97 7.84 -4.03
CA ASP A 14 8.14 8.09 -3.19
C ASP A 14 7.92 7.60 -1.75
N GLU A 15 6.74 7.80 -1.18
CA GLU A 15 6.36 7.25 0.13
C GLU A 15 6.43 5.71 0.14
N ILE A 16 5.91 5.05 -0.90
CA ILE A 16 5.97 3.59 -1.06
C ILE A 16 7.42 3.10 -1.11
N LEU A 17 8.28 3.75 -1.91
CA LEU A 17 9.69 3.35 -2.05
C LEU A 17 10.48 3.56 -0.76
N ALA A 18 10.17 4.61 0.00
CA ALA A 18 10.80 4.91 1.28
C ALA A 18 10.32 3.98 2.42
N ALA A 19 9.16 3.34 2.27
CA ALA A 19 8.57 2.51 3.31
C ALA A 19 9.41 1.23 3.54
N PRO A 20 9.94 1.01 4.77
CA PRO A 20 10.66 -0.22 5.07
C PRO A 20 9.75 -1.45 5.06
N SER A 21 8.43 -1.26 5.25
CA SER A 21 7.42 -2.31 5.22
C SER A 21 6.94 -2.68 3.81
N ALA A 22 7.37 -1.98 2.76
CA ALA A 22 6.97 -2.31 1.39
C ALA A 22 7.68 -3.60 0.92
N SER A 23 6.90 -4.52 0.34
CA SER A 23 7.42 -5.74 -0.30
C SER A 23 8.31 -5.38 -1.50
N GLU A 24 9.17 -6.33 -1.89
CA GLU A 24 10.00 -6.17 -3.10
C GLU A 24 9.14 -5.94 -4.35
N ASP A 25 8.01 -6.65 -4.47
CA ASP A 25 7.06 -6.49 -5.57
C ASP A 25 6.45 -5.09 -5.57
N THR A 26 5.94 -4.62 -4.42
CA THR A 26 5.36 -3.27 -4.30
C THR A 26 6.37 -2.18 -4.67
N LYS A 27 7.63 -2.32 -4.22
CA LYS A 27 8.72 -1.41 -4.59
C LYS A 27 9.04 -1.49 -6.09
N SER A 28 9.00 -2.68 -6.67
CA SER A 28 9.24 -2.88 -8.10
C SER A 28 8.16 -2.23 -8.96
N PHE A 29 6.89 -2.32 -8.57
CA PHE A 29 5.79 -1.63 -9.27
C PHE A 29 5.95 -0.11 -9.21
N ALA A 30 6.24 0.43 -8.03
CA ALA A 30 6.50 1.85 -7.82
C ALA A 30 7.70 2.34 -8.65
N GLN A 31 8.79 1.57 -8.68
CA GLN A 31 9.98 1.90 -9.46
C GLN A 31 9.73 1.81 -10.98
N ALA A 32 8.95 0.83 -11.44
CA ALA A 32 8.57 0.71 -12.83
C ALA A 32 7.77 1.94 -13.29
N TRP A 33 6.84 2.43 -12.47
CA TRP A 33 6.11 3.66 -12.75
C TRP A 33 7.05 4.88 -12.88
N LYS A 34 7.99 5.08 -11.94
CA LYS A 34 8.95 6.20 -12.03
C LYS A 34 9.79 6.14 -13.30
N SER A 35 10.25 4.94 -13.67
CA SER A 35 11.05 4.72 -14.87
C SER A 35 10.26 5.06 -16.13
N ALA A 36 9.00 4.61 -16.24
CA ALA A 36 8.15 4.92 -17.39
C ALA A 36 7.94 6.43 -17.55
N VAL A 37 7.66 7.14 -16.45
CA VAL A 37 7.53 8.61 -16.46
C VAL A 37 8.83 9.30 -16.88
N ALA A 38 9.97 8.85 -16.35
CA ALA A 38 11.29 9.41 -16.69
C ALA A 38 11.69 9.15 -18.15
N ASN A 39 11.28 8.03 -18.71
CA ASN A 39 11.53 7.65 -20.10
C ASN A 39 10.60 8.35 -21.11
N GLY A 40 9.63 9.14 -20.64
CA GLY A 40 8.65 9.81 -21.50
C GLY A 40 7.63 8.84 -22.11
N GLU A 41 7.38 7.71 -21.47
CA GLU A 41 6.31 6.79 -21.85
C GLU A 41 4.93 7.40 -21.56
N ASP A 42 3.87 6.73 -22.02
CA ASP A 42 2.49 7.14 -21.74
C ASP A 42 2.21 7.04 -20.23
N VAL A 43 2.15 8.21 -19.58
CA VAL A 43 1.98 8.35 -18.13
C VAL A 43 0.62 7.81 -17.67
N ASP A 44 -0.43 7.95 -18.48
CA ASP A 44 -1.76 7.45 -18.09
C ASP A 44 -1.76 5.91 -18.11
N LYS A 45 -1.21 5.31 -19.16
CA LYS A 45 -1.05 3.84 -19.24
C LYS A 45 -0.13 3.28 -18.15
N ALA A 46 0.99 3.95 -17.88
CA ALA A 46 1.92 3.55 -16.83
C ALA A 46 1.23 3.62 -15.45
N THR A 47 0.41 4.64 -15.22
CA THR A 47 -0.35 4.78 -13.97
C THR A 47 -1.42 3.71 -13.83
N ASP A 48 -2.20 3.43 -14.87
CA ASP A 48 -3.19 2.35 -14.82
C ASP A 48 -2.54 1.00 -14.51
N THR A 49 -1.42 0.68 -15.18
CA THR A 49 -0.65 -0.56 -14.94
C THR A 49 -0.16 -0.65 -13.49
N PHE A 50 0.31 0.47 -12.94
CA PHE A 50 0.76 0.54 -11.55
C PHE A 50 -0.40 0.37 -10.56
N LEU A 51 -1.53 1.03 -10.81
CA LEU A 51 -2.74 0.93 -9.99
C LEU A 51 -3.31 -0.49 -9.99
N ASP A 52 -3.35 -1.16 -11.15
CA ASP A 52 -3.79 -2.55 -11.24
C ASP A 52 -2.88 -3.46 -10.39
N ALA A 53 -1.56 -3.31 -10.51
CA ALA A 53 -0.59 -4.11 -9.76
C ALA A 53 -0.73 -3.94 -8.23
N ILE A 54 -0.86 -2.71 -7.72
CA ILE A 54 -1.05 -2.48 -6.27
C ILE A 54 -2.45 -2.87 -5.80
N SER A 55 -3.46 -2.85 -6.68
CA SER A 55 -4.82 -3.31 -6.36
C SER A 55 -4.90 -4.84 -6.21
N GLU A 56 -4.12 -5.58 -6.99
CA GLU A 56 -4.02 -7.04 -6.88
C GLU A 56 -3.15 -7.48 -5.68
N HIS A 57 -2.33 -6.58 -5.16
CA HIS A 57 -1.35 -6.87 -4.10
C HIS A 57 -1.68 -6.22 -2.74
N GLN A 58 -2.97 -6.05 -2.46
CA GLN A 58 -3.45 -5.47 -1.21
C GLN A 58 -3.26 -6.43 -0.03
N THR A 59 -3.02 -5.86 1.15
CA THR A 59 -3.09 -6.60 2.41
C THR A 59 -4.36 -6.20 3.14
N THR A 60 -5.36 -7.10 3.16
CA THR A 60 -6.58 -6.86 3.93
C THR A 60 -6.28 -6.84 5.42
N ILE A 61 -7.16 -6.22 6.20
CA ILE A 61 -7.03 -6.19 7.67
C ILE A 61 -7.04 -7.62 8.25
N ASP A 62 -7.76 -8.55 7.61
CA ASP A 62 -7.84 -9.94 8.02
C ASP A 62 -6.58 -10.72 7.71
N ASP A 63 -5.99 -10.50 6.53
CA ASP A 63 -4.69 -11.09 6.18
C ASP A 63 -3.59 -10.58 7.10
N LEU A 64 -3.61 -9.28 7.46
CA LEU A 64 -2.66 -8.72 8.43
C LEU A 64 -2.80 -9.37 9.81
N ILE A 65 -4.03 -9.54 10.31
CA ILE A 65 -4.28 -10.21 11.59
C ILE A 65 -3.80 -11.65 11.55
N ALA A 66 -4.10 -12.38 10.47
CA ALA A 66 -3.69 -13.76 10.28
C ALA A 66 -2.16 -13.89 10.23
N PHE A 67 -1.50 -13.03 9.45
CA PHE A 67 -0.05 -12.99 9.32
C PHE A 67 0.62 -12.67 10.66
N ALA A 68 0.21 -11.59 11.34
CA ALA A 68 0.79 -11.20 12.62
C ALA A 68 0.56 -12.24 13.72
N SER A 69 -0.53 -13.02 13.66
CA SER A 69 -0.80 -14.11 14.60
C SER A 69 0.00 -15.39 14.30
N SER A 70 0.61 -15.50 13.12
CA SER A 70 1.33 -16.69 12.67
C SER A 70 2.75 -16.78 13.28
N GLU A 71 3.34 -17.97 13.21
CA GLU A 71 4.75 -18.16 13.62
C GLU A 71 5.71 -17.33 12.77
N VAL A 72 5.42 -17.13 11.48
CA VAL A 72 6.20 -16.24 10.61
C VAL A 72 6.08 -14.79 11.07
N GLY A 73 4.87 -14.34 11.41
CA GLY A 73 4.64 -13.00 11.96
C GLY A 73 5.44 -12.75 13.24
N LYS A 74 5.51 -13.73 14.14
CA LYS A 74 6.34 -13.66 15.36
C LYS A 74 7.84 -13.63 15.04
N GLN A 75 8.29 -14.32 14.00
CA GLN A 75 9.70 -14.23 13.56
C GLN A 75 10.02 -12.85 12.98
N VAL A 76 9.09 -12.24 12.26
CA VAL A 76 9.27 -10.92 11.63
C VAL A 76 9.20 -9.79 12.64
N PHE A 77 8.22 -9.81 13.56
CA PHE A 77 7.97 -8.71 14.49
C PHE A 77 8.53 -8.94 15.90
N GLY A 78 8.99 -10.15 16.21
CA GLY A 78 9.14 -10.61 17.60
C GLY A 78 7.77 -10.91 18.23
N GLU A 79 7.75 -11.66 19.34
CA GLU A 79 6.51 -12.06 20.00
C GLU A 79 5.68 -10.88 20.50
N GLU A 80 6.34 -9.91 21.16
CA GLU A 80 5.69 -8.69 21.64
C GLU A 80 5.17 -7.82 20.49
N GLY A 81 5.97 -7.64 19.43
CA GLY A 81 5.58 -6.87 18.25
C GLY A 81 4.42 -7.51 17.49
N ALA A 82 4.42 -8.83 17.34
CA ALA A 82 3.33 -9.59 16.74
C ALA A 82 2.02 -9.41 17.53
N ASN A 83 2.06 -9.56 18.86
CA ASN A 83 0.90 -9.35 19.72
C ASN A 83 0.37 -7.90 19.63
N ALA A 84 1.26 -6.91 19.61
CA ALA A 84 0.89 -5.51 19.42
C ALA A 84 0.25 -5.26 18.05
N MET A 85 0.79 -5.86 16.98
CA MET A 85 0.24 -5.75 15.63
C MET A 85 -1.15 -6.38 15.52
N VAL A 86 -1.37 -7.54 16.13
CA VAL A 86 -2.69 -8.17 16.20
C VAL A 86 -3.69 -7.28 16.95
N ALA A 87 -3.29 -6.72 18.10
CA ALA A 87 -4.14 -5.83 18.89
C ALA A 87 -4.51 -4.55 18.11
N HIS A 88 -3.53 -3.92 17.46
CA HIS A 88 -3.74 -2.77 16.58
C HIS A 88 -4.71 -3.09 15.45
N SER A 89 -4.47 -4.18 14.74
CA SER A 89 -5.25 -4.56 13.56
C SER A 89 -6.70 -4.92 13.93
N LYS A 90 -6.93 -5.61 15.05
CA LYS A 90 -8.28 -5.91 15.55
C LYS A 90 -9.06 -4.65 15.93
N LYS A 91 -8.43 -3.72 16.65
CA LYS A 91 -9.05 -2.43 17.00
C LYS A 91 -9.47 -1.65 15.75
N ARG A 92 -8.61 -1.65 14.72
CA ARG A 92 -8.92 -1.02 13.43
C ARG A 92 -10.06 -1.73 12.71
N LYS A 93 -10.06 -3.06 12.69
CA LYS A 93 -11.16 -3.85 12.11
C LYS A 93 -12.50 -3.53 12.77
N GLU A 94 -12.55 -3.40 14.10
CA GLU A 94 -13.75 -2.99 14.85
C GLU A 94 -14.24 -1.59 14.46
N ALA A 95 -13.32 -0.69 14.12
CA ALA A 95 -13.64 0.65 13.61
C ALA A 95 -14.09 0.65 12.12
N GLY A 96 -14.11 -0.52 11.47
CA GLY A 96 -14.52 -0.67 10.07
C GLY A 96 -13.37 -0.67 9.07
N ALA A 97 -12.11 -0.78 9.51
CA ALA A 97 -10.98 -0.82 8.60
C ALA A 97 -11.05 -2.02 7.65
N MET A 98 -10.70 -1.81 6.39
CA MET A 98 -10.63 -2.86 5.36
C MET A 98 -9.21 -3.36 5.13
N PHE A 99 -8.20 -2.51 5.30
CA PHE A 99 -6.82 -2.79 4.89
C PHE A 99 -5.76 -2.43 5.94
N CYS A 100 -4.56 -2.96 5.73
CA CYS A 100 -3.34 -2.58 6.45
C CYS A 100 -3.06 -1.07 6.32
N ASP A 101 -2.60 -0.42 7.40
CA ASP A 101 -2.24 1.01 7.45
C ASP A 101 -0.74 1.25 7.58
N CYS A 102 0.09 0.25 7.25
CA CYS A 102 1.53 0.44 7.28
C CYS A 102 1.95 1.52 6.26
N ALA A 103 3.17 2.04 6.42
CA ALA A 103 3.72 3.11 5.58
C ALA A 103 3.76 2.77 4.08
N ALA A 104 3.66 1.49 3.72
CA ALA A 104 3.56 1.04 2.33
C ALA A 104 2.11 0.93 1.85
N CYS A 105 1.21 0.36 2.65
CA CYS A 105 -0.18 0.14 2.23
C CYS A 105 -0.96 1.46 2.14
N LYS A 106 -0.77 2.37 3.11
CA LYS A 106 -1.51 3.63 3.15
C LYS A 106 -1.40 4.45 1.84
N PRO A 107 -0.21 4.76 1.30
CA PRO A 107 -0.09 5.49 0.04
C PRO A 107 -0.67 4.71 -1.16
N CYS A 108 -0.64 3.37 -1.16
CA CYS A 108 -1.30 2.57 -2.19
C CYS A 108 -2.83 2.78 -2.17
N HIS A 109 -3.46 2.70 -0.98
CA HIS A 109 -4.91 2.89 -0.85
C HIS A 109 -5.33 4.35 -1.11
N GLU A 110 -4.50 5.32 -0.72
CA GLU A 110 -4.68 6.74 -1.09
C GLU A 110 -4.73 6.92 -2.62
N LEU A 111 -3.82 6.27 -3.35
CA LEU A 111 -3.83 6.27 -4.82
C LEU A 111 -5.08 5.58 -5.37
N LEU A 112 -5.34 4.34 -4.96
CA LEU A 112 -6.48 3.58 -5.45
C LEU A 112 -7.80 4.31 -5.21
N HIS A 113 -7.97 4.95 -4.06
CA HIS A 113 -9.12 5.79 -3.79
C HIS A 113 -9.18 7.02 -4.69
N LYS A 114 -8.08 7.78 -4.82
CA LYS A 114 -8.03 8.98 -5.67
C LYS A 114 -8.39 8.68 -7.13
N PHE A 115 -7.99 7.52 -7.64
CA PHE A 115 -8.29 7.09 -9.00
C PHE A 115 -9.59 6.26 -9.12
N GLY A 116 -10.39 6.19 -8.05
CA GLY A 116 -11.70 5.54 -8.06
C GLY A 116 -11.66 4.01 -8.23
N ARG A 117 -10.52 3.38 -7.94
CA ARG A 117 -10.32 1.92 -7.95
C ARG A 117 -10.78 1.27 -6.64
N GLU A 118 -10.87 2.04 -5.56
CA GLU A 118 -11.24 1.55 -4.23
C GLU A 118 -12.12 2.55 -3.46
N LYS A 119 -12.95 2.03 -2.54
CA LYS A 119 -13.66 2.84 -1.55
C LYS A 119 -12.68 3.33 -0.47
N ALA A 120 -12.93 4.53 0.07
CA ALA A 120 -12.12 5.04 1.17
C ALA A 120 -12.16 4.08 2.38
N ASP A 121 -10.98 3.69 2.87
CA ASP A 121 -10.82 3.04 4.16
C ASP A 121 -10.88 4.08 5.29
N VAL A 122 -11.02 3.64 6.54
CA VAL A 122 -11.24 4.49 7.72
C VAL A 122 -10.11 5.48 8.04
N TYR A 123 -8.97 5.35 7.37
CA TYR A 123 -7.80 6.24 7.53
C TYR A 123 -7.59 7.22 6.37
N LEU A 124 -8.52 7.20 5.39
CA LEU A 124 -8.58 8.11 4.25
C LEU A 124 -9.68 9.17 4.48
#